data_AF-A0A7C5N4M5-F1
#
_entry.id   AF-A0A7C5N4M5-F1
#
_cell.length_a   1.000
_cell.length_b   1.000
_cell.length_c   1.000
_cell.angle_alpha   90.00
_cell.angle_beta   90.00
_cell.angle_gamma   90.00
#
_symmetry.space_group_name_H-M   'P 1'
#
loop_
_entity.id
_entity.type
_entity.pdbx_description
1 polymer ?
#
loop_
_entity_poly.entity_id
_entity_poly.type
_entity_poly.pdbx_seq_one_letter_code
_entity_poly.pdbx_strand_id
1 'polypeptide(L)'
;MTESPIADGDLQALETGSYEVLRDRLAARAQELHQKSDRLNERRQEVFGGSELDIAGRTRVRTTNLCVPRDIVHVGGSLLFGFNVALHLRTATIADVFGLYELKEDKDGYSLEHTEDSAGILDDAEFLSHFEELYRYYKNAKLIQLRVTESSHLLAVFQIGDTVHDVRVFHWQIGLDGKVRYLGNRGERYHVFPPSHDFEWTHVTRDDHVAGRFPHIDVDGAVFVETTGGDLTIKVENNTESGEGIYHEPVDHPDQTLDDVSVAWAKIGGLYLLRILPFRETVVRYLVFDTRSHDVTRIDAIGEACLRLPEDQGIIFPGGYYLQSGDTKIFEGDNSDLELKRAIRSPNGEDVLYAFHRRTDGLYKLLPYNLIRKEVQNPIPCHGYSLFDDGSMVVFRDEGDEPIDRHEMQIYKTPFTSVAHADSASTNDAGYLGKIGNAELVRAISEAFTVSRLATPRTASRAGFEDLIAAATRTLDTFYWLDREDVGDLASTLVSIRETAELVIDEFEKVRVIRARAADALKEARESQAELERSLRPSEWHET
;
A
#
# COMPACT_ATOMS: atom_id res chain seq x y z
N MET A 1 -1.99 62.26 -28.02
CA MET A 1 -1.94 60.82 -27.73
C MET A 1 -2.52 60.65 -26.34
N THR A 2 -3.82 60.42 -26.27
CA THR A 2 -4.54 60.09 -25.05
C THR A 2 -4.71 58.58 -25.05
N GLU A 3 -4.03 57.90 -24.13
CA GLU A 3 -4.28 56.48 -23.84
C GLU A 3 -5.71 56.34 -23.34
N SER A 4 -6.53 55.59 -24.06
CA SER A 4 -7.83 55.16 -23.56
C SER A 4 -7.61 54.16 -22.42
N PRO A 5 -8.30 54.30 -21.28
CA PRO A 5 -8.27 53.28 -20.25
C PRO A 5 -8.93 52.01 -20.80
N ILE A 6 -8.21 50.90 -20.74
CA ILE A 6 -8.72 49.57 -21.07
C ILE A 6 -9.88 49.31 -20.10
N ALA A 7 -11.06 48.97 -20.62
CA ALA A 7 -12.21 48.63 -19.78
C ALA A 7 -11.88 47.40 -18.93
N ASP A 8 -12.30 47.36 -17.67
CA ASP A 8 -12.01 46.23 -16.76
C ASP A 8 -12.38 44.85 -17.35
N GLY A 9 -13.41 44.79 -18.21
CA GLY A 9 -13.79 43.56 -18.92
C GLY A 9 -12.76 43.05 -19.94
N ASP A 10 -12.02 43.94 -20.60
CA ASP A 10 -10.97 43.57 -21.56
C ASP A 10 -9.71 43.05 -20.82
N LEU A 11 -9.39 43.64 -19.66
CA LEU A 11 -8.34 43.14 -18.77
C LEU A 11 -8.68 41.74 -18.23
N GLN A 12 -9.94 41.50 -17.84
CA GLN A 12 -10.38 40.17 -17.37
C GLN A 12 -10.26 39.08 -18.45
N ALA A 13 -10.58 39.41 -19.71
CA ALA A 13 -10.43 38.48 -20.83
C ALA A 13 -8.95 38.19 -21.14
N LEU A 14 -8.08 39.22 -21.05
CA LEU A 14 -6.63 39.10 -21.28
C LEU A 14 -5.92 38.28 -20.20
N GLU A 15 -6.26 38.47 -18.92
CA GLU A 15 -5.67 37.72 -17.80
C GLU A 15 -6.18 36.26 -17.76
N THR A 16 -7.47 36.04 -18.04
CA THR A 16 -8.01 34.67 -18.19
C THR A 16 -7.33 33.93 -19.36
N GLY A 17 -7.08 34.62 -20.48
CA GLY A 17 -6.33 34.06 -21.61
C GLY A 17 -4.86 33.78 -21.30
N SER A 18 -4.22 34.61 -20.47
CA SER A 18 -2.81 34.42 -20.07
C SER A 18 -2.64 33.19 -19.18
N TYR A 19 -3.56 32.97 -18.23
CA TYR A 19 -3.59 31.77 -17.41
C TYR A 19 -3.78 30.50 -18.25
N GLU A 20 -4.73 30.52 -19.20
CA GLU A 20 -4.99 29.36 -20.07
C GLU A 20 -3.77 29.01 -20.94
N VAL A 21 -3.08 30.01 -21.50
CA VAL A 21 -1.84 29.80 -22.27
C VAL A 21 -0.73 29.18 -21.43
N LEU A 22 -0.56 29.63 -20.18
CA LEU A 22 0.44 29.06 -19.28
C LEU A 22 0.10 27.63 -18.86
N ARG A 23 -1.19 27.34 -18.61
CA ARG A 23 -1.66 25.99 -18.31
C ARG A 23 -1.45 25.04 -19.49
N ASP A 24 -1.76 25.48 -20.70
CA ASP A 24 -1.57 24.67 -21.92
C ASP A 24 -0.07 24.43 -22.19
N ARG A 25 0.79 25.42 -21.92
CA ARG A 25 2.24 25.26 -21.94
C ARG A 25 2.71 24.23 -20.90
N LEU A 26 2.20 24.31 -19.67
CA LEU A 26 2.53 23.37 -18.59
C LEU A 26 2.14 21.94 -18.98
N ALA A 27 0.95 21.76 -19.55
CA ALA A 27 0.48 20.47 -20.05
C ALA A 27 1.37 19.92 -21.18
N ALA A 28 1.80 20.77 -22.11
CA ALA A 28 2.72 20.37 -23.18
C ALA A 28 4.08 19.91 -22.62
N ARG A 29 4.64 20.60 -21.62
CA ARG A 29 5.88 20.19 -20.94
C ARG A 29 5.70 18.91 -20.14
N ALA A 30 4.56 18.73 -19.50
CA ALA A 30 4.22 17.50 -18.79
C ALA A 30 4.22 16.29 -19.74
N GLN A 31 3.64 16.46 -20.93
CA GLN A 31 3.61 15.44 -21.97
C GLN A 31 5.01 15.14 -22.52
N GLU A 32 5.85 16.16 -22.72
CA GLU A 32 7.24 15.98 -23.13
C GLU A 32 8.03 15.17 -22.09
N LEU A 33 7.89 15.50 -20.80
CA LEU A 33 8.54 14.76 -19.71
C LEU A 33 8.06 13.31 -19.67
N HIS A 34 6.77 13.08 -19.86
CA HIS A 34 6.19 11.74 -19.90
C HIS A 34 6.83 10.89 -21.00
N GLN A 35 6.87 11.42 -22.23
CA GLN A 35 7.48 10.73 -23.38
C GLN A 35 8.98 10.45 -23.19
N LYS A 36 9.73 11.40 -22.60
CA LYS A 36 11.15 11.17 -22.27
C LYS A 36 11.32 10.07 -21.23
N SER A 37 10.45 10.06 -20.22
CA SER A 37 10.45 9.06 -19.14
C SER A 37 10.08 7.67 -19.66
N ASP A 38 9.10 7.57 -20.55
CA ASP A 38 8.74 6.32 -21.23
C ASP A 38 9.92 5.74 -22.01
N ARG A 39 10.58 6.56 -22.83
CA ARG A 39 11.77 6.13 -23.60
C ARG A 39 12.92 5.67 -22.70
N LEU A 40 13.13 6.34 -21.56
CA LEU A 40 14.11 5.92 -20.58
C LEU A 40 13.71 4.58 -19.94
N ASN A 41 12.43 4.39 -19.65
CA ASN A 41 11.90 3.14 -19.11
C ASN A 41 12.02 1.98 -20.10
N GLU A 42 11.69 2.18 -21.37
CA GLU A 42 11.85 1.19 -22.45
C GLU A 42 13.31 0.74 -22.55
N ARG A 43 14.25 1.69 -22.62
CA ARG A 43 15.69 1.39 -22.67
C ARG A 43 16.19 0.68 -21.41
N ARG A 44 15.66 1.05 -20.24
CA ARG A 44 15.96 0.36 -18.98
C ARG A 44 15.48 -1.10 -19.04
N GLN A 45 14.28 -1.37 -19.55
CA GLN A 45 13.75 -2.73 -19.72
C GLN A 45 14.59 -3.54 -20.73
N GLU A 46 15.08 -2.92 -21.80
CA GLU A 46 15.99 -3.58 -22.74
C GLU A 46 17.32 -4.01 -22.09
N VAL A 47 17.85 -3.20 -21.18
CA VAL A 47 19.15 -3.44 -20.52
C VAL A 47 19.03 -4.40 -19.34
N PHE A 48 18.03 -4.22 -18.48
CA PHE A 48 17.88 -4.96 -17.22
C PHE A 48 16.83 -6.06 -17.27
N GLY A 49 16.06 -6.16 -18.36
CA GLY A 49 14.89 -7.00 -18.45
C GLY A 49 13.67 -6.40 -17.73
N GLY A 50 12.49 -6.89 -18.09
CA GLY A 50 11.26 -6.74 -17.32
C GLY A 50 10.72 -8.12 -17.00
N SER A 51 10.40 -8.38 -15.73
CA SER A 51 9.68 -9.59 -15.33
C SER A 51 8.36 -9.16 -14.72
N GLU A 52 7.28 -9.40 -15.44
CA GLU A 52 5.95 -9.23 -14.88
C GLU A 52 5.55 -10.49 -14.12
N LEU A 53 4.71 -10.30 -13.10
CA LEU A 53 4.12 -11.41 -12.38
C LEU A 53 3.04 -12.04 -13.27
N ASP A 54 3.26 -13.29 -13.66
CA ASP A 54 2.31 -14.05 -14.49
C ASP A 54 2.24 -15.52 -14.07
N ILE A 55 1.11 -16.16 -14.34
CA ILE A 55 0.91 -17.58 -14.09
C ILE A 55 1.62 -18.36 -15.20
N ALA A 56 2.71 -19.02 -14.83
CA ALA A 56 3.48 -19.87 -15.73
C ALA A 56 2.86 -21.26 -15.88
N GLY A 57 2.15 -21.75 -14.86
CA GLY A 57 1.50 -23.06 -14.97
C GLY A 57 0.69 -23.46 -13.74
N ARG A 58 0.12 -24.66 -13.84
CA ARG A 58 -0.61 -25.31 -12.75
C ARG A 58 -0.15 -26.75 -12.62
N THR A 59 -0.11 -27.23 -11.40
CA THR A 59 0.21 -28.62 -11.10
C THR A 59 -0.62 -29.08 -9.89
N ARG A 60 -0.45 -30.33 -9.49
CA ARG A 60 -1.17 -30.89 -8.35
C ARG A 60 -0.24 -31.70 -7.48
N VAL A 61 -0.40 -31.56 -6.18
CA VAL A 61 0.23 -32.42 -5.18
C VAL A 61 -0.81 -33.42 -4.70
N ARG A 62 -0.40 -34.69 -4.64
CA ARG A 62 -1.20 -35.74 -4.02
C ARG A 62 -0.58 -36.14 -2.68
N THR A 63 -1.39 -36.12 -1.63
CA THR A 63 -1.03 -36.60 -0.30
C THR A 63 -1.55 -38.02 -0.10
N THR A 64 -0.99 -38.76 0.85
CA THR A 64 -1.40 -40.15 1.13
C THR A 64 -2.77 -40.20 1.83
N ASN A 65 -3.04 -39.24 2.69
CA ASN A 65 -4.25 -39.14 3.49
C ASN A 65 -5.00 -37.86 3.15
N LEU A 66 -6.33 -37.87 3.34
CA LEU A 66 -7.12 -36.64 3.30
C LEU A 66 -6.59 -35.69 4.38
N CYS A 67 -6.23 -34.47 3.96
CA CYS A 67 -5.64 -33.48 4.83
C CYS A 67 -6.14 -32.07 4.52
N VAL A 68 -5.98 -31.19 5.51
CA VAL A 68 -6.14 -29.74 5.36
C VAL A 68 -4.74 -29.15 5.16
N PRO A 69 -4.45 -28.54 4.00
CA PRO A 69 -3.13 -27.97 3.74
C PRO A 69 -2.90 -26.71 4.59
N ARG A 70 -1.66 -26.46 5.01
CA ARG A 70 -1.37 -25.38 5.97
C ARG A 70 -0.31 -24.40 5.54
N ASP A 71 0.77 -24.87 4.94
CA ASP A 71 1.80 -23.98 4.42
C ASP A 71 2.77 -24.74 3.50
N ILE A 72 3.61 -24.00 2.77
CA ILE A 72 4.66 -24.57 1.91
C ILE A 72 5.90 -23.67 1.94
N VAL A 73 7.08 -24.28 2.01
CA VAL A 73 8.35 -23.56 1.97
C VAL A 73 9.40 -24.31 1.16
N HIS A 74 10.25 -23.58 0.44
CA HIS A 74 11.42 -24.14 -0.23
C HIS A 74 12.62 -24.10 0.71
N VAL A 75 13.26 -25.24 0.91
CA VAL A 75 14.43 -25.39 1.77
C VAL A 75 15.22 -26.63 1.34
N GLY A 76 16.55 -26.51 1.28
CA GLY A 76 17.42 -27.63 0.90
C GLY A 76 17.15 -28.19 -0.50
N GLY A 77 16.71 -27.35 -1.45
CA GLY A 77 16.40 -27.76 -2.82
C GLY A 77 15.06 -28.48 -3.00
N SER A 78 14.27 -28.63 -1.92
CA SER A 78 12.96 -29.26 -1.94
C SER A 78 11.86 -28.32 -1.42
N LEU A 79 10.63 -28.54 -1.87
CA LEU A 79 9.44 -27.94 -1.29
C LEU A 79 8.91 -28.81 -0.16
N LEU A 80 8.98 -28.28 1.07
CA LEU A 80 8.34 -28.84 2.23
C LEU A 80 6.89 -28.35 2.29
N PHE A 81 5.96 -29.26 2.04
CA PHE A 81 4.53 -29.02 2.14
C PHE A 81 4.01 -29.52 3.48
N GLY A 82 3.36 -28.64 4.23
CA GLY A 82 2.81 -28.91 5.55
C GLY A 82 1.29 -28.99 5.53
N PHE A 83 0.72 -29.98 6.21
CA PHE A 83 -0.72 -30.22 6.27
C PHE A 83 -1.13 -30.88 7.59
N ASN A 84 -2.43 -30.94 7.86
CA ASN A 84 -3.00 -31.62 9.02
C ASN A 84 -3.96 -32.73 8.57
N VAL A 85 -3.79 -33.94 9.10
CA VAL A 85 -4.73 -35.05 8.89
C VAL A 85 -5.62 -35.28 10.12
N ALA A 86 -6.79 -35.87 9.92
CA ALA A 86 -7.64 -36.33 11.00
C ALA A 86 -7.07 -37.59 11.68
N LEU A 87 -6.25 -37.39 12.72
CA LEU A 87 -5.64 -38.43 13.54
C LEU A 87 -6.69 -38.97 14.53
N HIS A 88 -7.37 -40.06 14.19
CA HIS A 88 -8.43 -40.62 15.03
C HIS A 88 -7.88 -41.25 16.34
N LEU A 89 -7.56 -42.54 16.33
CA LEU A 89 -7.01 -43.28 17.49
C LEU A 89 -5.53 -43.64 17.34
N ARG A 90 -4.90 -43.22 16.24
CA ARG A 90 -3.50 -43.51 15.93
C ARG A 90 -2.62 -42.28 16.19
N THR A 91 -1.38 -42.52 16.57
CA THR A 91 -0.35 -41.48 16.68
C THR A 91 -0.01 -40.92 15.29
N ALA A 92 0.30 -39.64 15.22
CA ALA A 92 0.78 -38.99 14.01
C ALA A 92 2.13 -39.57 13.57
N THR A 93 2.31 -39.73 12.26
CA THR A 93 3.61 -39.97 11.64
C THR A 93 4.09 -38.70 10.94
N ILE A 94 5.38 -38.65 10.56
CA ILE A 94 5.91 -37.49 9.80
C ILE A 94 5.15 -37.29 8.49
N ALA A 95 4.83 -38.37 7.77
CA ALA A 95 4.07 -38.34 6.52
C ALA A 95 2.61 -37.88 6.68
N ASP A 96 2.12 -37.78 7.93
CA ASP A 96 0.80 -37.22 8.23
C ASP A 96 0.79 -35.69 8.36
N VAL A 97 1.97 -35.08 8.41
CA VAL A 97 2.13 -33.63 8.65
C VAL A 97 2.97 -32.97 7.56
N PHE A 98 3.92 -33.70 6.97
CA PHE A 98 4.87 -33.18 6.00
C PHE A 98 4.93 -34.07 4.75
N GLY A 99 5.09 -33.43 3.60
CA GLY A 99 5.50 -34.05 2.35
C GLY A 99 6.60 -33.23 1.69
N LEU A 100 7.56 -33.91 1.07
CA LEU A 100 8.65 -33.27 0.33
C LEU A 100 8.45 -33.47 -1.17
N TYR A 101 8.60 -32.38 -1.92
CA TYR A 101 8.39 -32.37 -3.36
C TYR A 101 9.52 -31.63 -4.08
N GLU A 102 9.92 -32.14 -5.24
CA GLU A 102 10.82 -31.45 -6.16
C GLU A 102 9.99 -30.80 -7.28
N LEU A 103 10.22 -29.52 -7.53
CA LEU A 103 9.61 -28.82 -8.66
C LEU A 103 10.43 -29.10 -9.91
N LYS A 104 9.80 -29.72 -10.91
CA LYS A 104 10.40 -29.96 -12.23
C LYS A 104 9.66 -29.19 -13.30
N GLU A 105 10.43 -28.64 -14.23
CA GLU A 105 9.96 -28.00 -15.44
C GLU A 105 10.39 -28.87 -16.63
N ASP A 106 9.41 -29.34 -17.40
CA ASP A 106 9.63 -30.10 -18.63
C ASP A 106 8.94 -29.41 -19.83
N LYS A 107 8.95 -30.07 -20.99
CA LYS A 107 8.33 -29.51 -22.20
C LYS A 107 6.80 -29.44 -22.14
N ASP A 108 6.19 -30.23 -21.28
CA ASP A 108 4.74 -30.39 -21.13
C ASP A 108 4.19 -29.54 -19.97
N GLY A 109 5.06 -29.00 -19.10
CA GLY A 109 4.73 -27.98 -18.10
C GLY A 109 5.51 -28.15 -16.78
N TYR A 110 4.83 -27.90 -15.66
CA TYR A 110 5.38 -28.01 -14.31
C TYR A 110 4.82 -29.24 -13.58
N SER A 111 5.69 -29.99 -12.91
CA SER A 111 5.32 -31.12 -12.06
C SER A 111 5.95 -31.00 -10.66
N LEU A 112 5.21 -31.46 -9.65
CA LEU A 112 5.71 -31.60 -8.27
C LEU A 112 5.81 -33.08 -7.94
N GLU A 113 7.03 -33.61 -7.92
CA GLU A 113 7.29 -35.03 -7.69
C GLU A 113 7.68 -35.26 -6.23
N HIS A 114 7.03 -36.23 -5.58
CA HIS A 114 7.36 -36.59 -4.20
C HIS A 114 8.79 -37.15 -4.11
N THR A 115 9.55 -36.69 -3.12
CA THR A 115 10.90 -37.19 -2.84
C THR A 115 11.01 -37.69 -1.39
N GLU A 116 11.76 -38.77 -1.19
CA GLU A 116 12.11 -39.27 0.15
C GLU A 116 13.46 -38.72 0.65
N ASP A 117 14.22 -38.05 -0.23
CA ASP A 117 15.46 -37.39 0.17
C ASP A 117 15.13 -36.14 0.99
N SER A 118 15.22 -36.28 2.30
CA SER A 118 14.90 -35.21 3.22
C SER A 118 16.08 -34.32 3.59
N ALA A 119 17.30 -34.66 3.16
CA ALA A 119 18.52 -33.88 3.39
C ALA A 119 18.68 -33.32 4.83
N GLY A 120 18.27 -34.07 5.87
CA GLY A 120 18.32 -33.62 7.27
C GLY A 120 17.08 -32.89 7.79
N ILE A 121 16.06 -32.67 6.96
CA ILE A 121 14.85 -31.94 7.33
C ILE A 121 13.90 -32.84 8.14
N LEU A 122 13.62 -34.06 7.64
CA LEU A 122 12.59 -34.94 8.19
C LEU A 122 13.14 -36.26 8.77
N ASP A 123 14.44 -36.52 8.65
CA ASP A 123 15.11 -37.76 9.06
C ASP A 123 16.06 -37.60 10.28
N ASP A 124 16.17 -36.39 10.84
CA ASP A 124 16.97 -36.16 12.04
C ASP A 124 16.39 -36.90 13.26
N ALA A 125 17.23 -37.68 13.95
CA ALA A 125 16.79 -38.55 15.04
C ALA A 125 16.26 -37.77 16.27
N GLU A 126 16.83 -36.59 16.56
CA GLU A 126 16.37 -35.75 17.66
C GLU A 126 15.03 -35.09 17.30
N PHE A 127 14.88 -34.65 16.05
CA PHE A 127 13.61 -34.16 15.52
C PHE A 127 12.50 -35.22 15.65
N LEU A 128 12.75 -36.45 15.19
CA LEU A 128 11.78 -37.54 15.26
C LEU A 128 11.34 -37.82 16.70
N SER A 129 12.28 -37.85 17.65
CA SER A 129 11.97 -38.01 19.08
C SER A 129 11.08 -36.87 19.61
N HIS A 130 11.43 -35.61 19.31
CA HIS A 130 10.64 -34.46 19.75
C HIS A 130 9.27 -34.40 19.07
N PHE A 131 9.15 -34.85 17.82
CA PHE A 131 7.88 -34.94 17.11
C PHE A 131 6.95 -35.98 17.73
N GLU A 132 7.47 -37.17 18.08
CA GLU A 132 6.70 -38.18 18.81
C GLU A 132 6.23 -37.66 20.18
N GLU A 133 7.10 -36.95 20.90
CA GLU A 133 6.74 -36.33 22.19
C GLU A 133 5.64 -35.28 22.05
N LEU A 134 5.69 -34.45 20.99
CA LEU A 134 4.67 -33.44 20.72
C LEU A 134 3.27 -34.09 20.66
N TYR A 135 3.09 -35.09 19.81
CA TYR A 135 1.79 -35.75 19.65
C TYR A 135 1.41 -36.67 20.82
N ARG A 136 2.39 -37.12 21.62
CA ARG A 136 2.15 -37.90 22.85
C ARG A 136 1.56 -37.03 23.96
N TYR A 137 2.06 -35.81 24.12
CA TYR A 137 1.68 -34.93 25.23
C TYR A 137 0.60 -33.90 24.86
N TYR A 138 0.53 -33.47 23.61
CA TYR A 138 -0.40 -32.44 23.15
C TYR A 138 -1.39 -33.03 22.14
N LYS A 139 -2.56 -33.46 22.62
CA LYS A 139 -3.58 -34.12 21.79
C LYS A 139 -4.12 -33.26 20.65
N ASN A 140 -4.14 -31.94 20.85
CA ASN A 140 -4.64 -30.97 19.88
C ASN A 140 -3.49 -30.33 19.07
N ALA A 141 -2.30 -30.93 19.09
CA ALA A 141 -1.17 -30.45 18.31
C ALA A 141 -1.53 -30.42 16.82
N LYS A 142 -1.47 -29.23 16.22
CA LYS A 142 -1.67 -29.05 14.78
C LYS A 142 -0.64 -28.09 14.22
N LEU A 143 -0.18 -28.37 13.01
CA LEU A 143 0.70 -27.46 12.28
C LEU A 143 -0.11 -26.22 11.90
N ILE A 144 0.41 -25.04 12.22
CA ILE A 144 -0.23 -23.77 11.86
C ILE A 144 0.57 -22.97 10.84
N GLN A 145 1.90 -23.18 10.74
CA GLN A 145 2.74 -22.46 9.78
C GLN A 145 4.07 -23.18 9.50
N LEU A 146 4.57 -23.05 8.27
CA LEU A 146 5.98 -23.28 7.93
C LEU A 146 6.61 -21.95 7.51
N ARG A 147 7.82 -21.67 7.98
CA ARG A 147 8.46 -20.38 7.70
C ARG A 147 9.96 -20.51 7.58
N VAL A 148 10.50 -19.96 6.51
CA VAL A 148 11.93 -19.63 6.41
C VAL A 148 12.11 -18.18 6.84
N THR A 149 13.00 -17.95 7.81
CA THR A 149 13.33 -16.62 8.32
C THR A 149 14.51 -16.01 7.57
N GLU A 150 14.63 -14.69 7.61
CA GLU A 150 15.78 -13.96 7.04
C GLU A 150 17.12 -14.39 7.67
N SER A 151 17.08 -14.80 8.93
CA SER A 151 18.25 -15.34 9.66
C SER A 151 18.63 -16.78 9.25
N SER A 152 18.13 -17.28 8.11
CA SER A 152 18.40 -18.62 7.60
C SER A 152 17.99 -19.73 8.57
N HIS A 153 16.81 -19.60 9.18
CA HIS A 153 16.20 -20.68 9.97
C HIS A 153 14.91 -21.16 9.31
N LEU A 154 14.74 -22.48 9.21
CA LEU A 154 13.46 -23.11 8.92
C LEU A 154 12.70 -23.30 10.25
N LEU A 155 11.42 -22.97 10.27
CA LEU A 155 10.53 -23.11 11.41
C LEU A 155 9.31 -23.94 11.02
N ALA A 156 8.94 -24.91 11.87
CA ALA A 156 7.63 -25.56 11.85
C ALA A 156 6.90 -25.23 13.15
N VAL A 157 5.81 -24.49 13.02
CA VAL A 157 5.07 -23.89 14.15
C VAL A 157 3.83 -24.73 14.41
N PHE A 158 3.77 -25.35 15.59
CA PHE A 158 2.63 -26.14 16.03
C PHE A 158 1.86 -25.40 17.11
N GLN A 159 0.55 -25.27 16.94
CA GLN A 159 -0.33 -24.87 18.03
C GLN A 159 -0.50 -26.07 18.97
N ILE A 160 -0.29 -25.85 20.27
CA ILE A 160 -0.40 -26.87 21.33
C ILE A 160 -1.46 -26.55 22.39
N GLY A 161 -1.97 -25.32 22.41
CA GLY A 161 -3.02 -24.85 23.32
C GLY A 161 -4.25 -24.29 22.59
N ASP A 162 -5.07 -23.53 23.32
CA ASP A 162 -6.35 -23.02 22.81
C ASP A 162 -6.16 -21.79 21.91
N THR A 163 -5.08 -21.03 22.08
CA THR A 163 -4.81 -19.81 21.30
C THR A 163 -3.76 -20.05 20.21
N VAL A 164 -3.77 -19.21 19.17
CA VAL A 164 -2.75 -19.22 18.09
C VAL A 164 -1.35 -18.80 18.57
N HIS A 165 -1.23 -18.34 19.82
CA HIS A 165 0.04 -17.96 20.46
C HIS A 165 0.62 -19.08 21.32
N ASP A 166 -0.19 -20.06 21.72
CA ASP A 166 0.26 -21.23 22.48
C ASP A 166 0.96 -22.22 21.54
N VAL A 167 2.21 -21.90 21.19
CA VAL A 167 2.95 -22.62 20.15
C VAL A 167 4.14 -23.40 20.69
N ARG A 168 4.47 -24.48 19.98
CA ARG A 168 5.77 -25.17 20.03
C ARG A 168 6.44 -25.00 18.67
N VAL A 169 7.67 -24.50 18.65
CA VAL A 169 8.36 -24.17 17.39
C VAL A 169 9.57 -25.06 17.20
N PHE A 170 9.48 -25.97 16.23
CA PHE A 170 10.62 -26.73 15.73
C PHE A 170 11.45 -25.84 14.83
N HIS A 171 12.77 -25.88 14.97
CA HIS A 171 13.65 -25.04 14.17
C HIS A 171 14.92 -25.76 13.73
N TRP A 172 15.34 -25.40 12.53
CA TRP A 172 16.58 -25.86 11.91
C TRP A 172 17.38 -24.66 11.44
N GLN A 173 18.70 -24.79 11.46
CA GLN A 173 19.61 -23.86 10.78
C GLN A 173 19.77 -24.28 9.33
N ILE A 174 19.70 -23.32 8.42
CA ILE A 174 19.97 -23.49 6.99
C ILE A 174 21.41 -23.03 6.72
N GLY A 175 22.24 -23.92 6.20
CA GLY A 175 23.61 -23.63 5.77
C GLY A 175 23.66 -22.93 4.42
N LEU A 176 24.80 -22.31 4.11
CA LEU A 176 25.05 -21.70 2.79
C LEU A 176 25.05 -22.71 1.64
N ASP A 177 25.31 -23.98 1.94
CA ASP A 177 25.23 -25.10 1.00
C ASP A 177 23.80 -25.67 0.87
N GLY A 178 22.81 -25.01 1.49
CA GLY A 178 21.41 -25.44 1.51
C GLY A 178 21.13 -26.57 2.50
N LYS A 179 22.14 -27.14 3.16
CA LYS A 179 21.92 -28.22 4.13
C LYS A 179 21.24 -27.71 5.38
N VAL A 180 20.42 -28.59 5.95
CA VAL A 180 19.54 -28.23 7.06
C VAL A 180 19.99 -29.01 8.29
N ARG A 181 20.13 -28.31 9.42
CA ARG A 181 20.56 -28.92 10.68
C ARG A 181 19.55 -28.62 11.78
N TYR A 182 18.95 -29.65 12.35
CA TYR A 182 18.00 -29.50 13.43
C TYR A 182 18.67 -28.90 14.68
N LEU A 183 17.98 -27.96 15.34
CA LEU A 183 18.45 -27.27 16.53
C LEU A 183 17.59 -27.53 17.77
N GLY A 184 16.35 -28.02 17.59
CA GLY A 184 15.44 -28.32 18.67
C GLY A 184 14.02 -27.79 18.47
N ASN A 185 13.18 -27.97 19.50
CA ASN A 185 11.75 -27.62 19.49
C ASN A 185 11.41 -26.34 20.30
N ARG A 186 12.41 -25.50 20.57
CA ARG A 186 12.27 -24.20 21.27
C ARG A 186 12.67 -23.01 20.41
N GLY A 187 12.11 -22.95 19.21
CA GLY A 187 12.40 -21.93 18.20
C GLY A 187 11.56 -20.66 18.30
N GLU A 188 10.80 -20.46 19.37
CA GLU A 188 9.80 -19.37 19.49
C GLU A 188 10.45 -18.00 19.31
N ARG A 189 11.72 -17.83 19.74
CA ARG A 189 12.51 -16.60 19.55
C ARG A 189 12.77 -16.21 18.09
N TYR A 190 12.69 -17.17 17.17
CA TYR A 190 12.85 -16.95 15.73
C TYR A 190 11.51 -16.71 15.03
N HIS A 191 10.39 -17.02 15.70
CA HIS A 191 9.04 -16.84 15.20
C HIS A 191 8.51 -15.43 15.51
N VAL A 192 9.22 -14.43 15.01
CA VAL A 192 8.90 -13.01 15.23
C VAL A 192 8.36 -12.41 13.92
N PHE A 193 7.27 -11.66 14.02
CA PHE A 193 6.71 -10.91 12.89
C PHE A 193 7.22 -9.47 12.95
N PRO A 194 7.40 -8.81 11.79
CA PRO A 194 7.67 -7.38 11.78
C PRO A 194 6.51 -6.60 12.43
N PRO A 195 6.74 -5.34 12.85
CA PRO A 195 5.66 -4.47 13.28
C PRO A 195 4.57 -4.36 12.20
N SER A 196 3.30 -4.35 12.63
CA SER A 196 2.15 -4.12 11.74
C SER A 196 2.14 -2.73 11.11
N HIS A 197 2.78 -1.76 11.77
CA HIS A 197 2.87 -0.37 11.34
C HIS A 197 4.32 0.07 11.33
N ASP A 198 4.75 0.74 10.25
CA ASP A 198 6.08 1.36 10.15
C ASP A 198 6.09 2.85 10.59
N PHE A 199 5.04 3.25 11.30
CA PHE A 199 4.86 4.57 11.90
C PHE A 199 4.23 4.43 13.29
N GLU A 200 4.39 5.47 14.09
CA GLU A 200 3.82 5.55 15.43
C GLU A 200 2.54 6.39 15.43
N TRP A 201 1.58 6.00 16.27
CA TRP A 201 0.35 6.75 16.50
C TRP A 201 0.57 7.83 17.56
N THR A 202 0.31 9.08 17.21
CA THR A 202 0.32 10.22 18.14
C THR A 202 -1.06 10.33 18.79
N HIS A 203 -1.12 10.14 20.10
CA HIS A 203 -2.35 10.35 20.86
C HIS A 203 -2.63 11.84 21.04
N VAL A 204 -3.90 12.23 20.88
CA VAL A 204 -4.34 13.59 21.22
C VAL A 204 -4.39 13.77 22.73
N THR A 205 -4.34 15.02 23.14
CA THR A 205 -4.35 15.46 24.54
C THR A 205 -5.43 16.51 24.75
N ARG A 206 -5.65 16.87 26.01
CA ARG A 206 -6.62 17.91 26.37
C ARG A 206 -6.28 19.29 25.78
N ASP A 207 -5.00 19.54 25.50
CA ASP A 207 -4.55 20.81 24.91
C ASP A 207 -5.00 20.94 23.44
N ASP A 208 -5.32 19.81 22.79
CA ASP A 208 -5.83 19.76 21.43
C ASP A 208 -7.35 20.02 21.36
N HIS A 209 -8.04 20.15 22.51
CA HIS A 209 -9.49 20.36 22.54
C HIS A 209 -9.85 21.83 22.28
N VAL A 210 -10.69 22.06 21.26
CA VAL A 210 -11.21 23.38 20.92
C VAL A 210 -12.65 23.50 21.43
N ALA A 211 -12.87 24.42 22.35
CA ALA A 211 -14.18 24.69 22.93
C ALA A 211 -15.09 25.49 21.98
N GLY A 212 -16.40 25.28 22.09
CA GLY A 212 -17.41 26.06 21.37
C GLY A 212 -18.77 25.38 21.40
N ARG A 213 -19.67 25.76 20.47
CA ARG A 213 -21.00 25.16 20.37
C ARG A 213 -20.95 23.72 19.87
N PHE A 214 -20.06 23.47 18.91
CA PHE A 214 -19.71 22.17 18.36
C PHE A 214 -18.22 21.94 18.63
N PRO A 215 -17.85 21.55 19.88
CA PRO A 215 -16.46 21.40 20.27
C PRO A 215 -15.83 20.23 19.50
N HIS A 216 -14.55 20.35 19.17
CA HIS A 216 -13.81 19.33 18.42
C HIS A 216 -12.36 19.22 18.90
N ILE A 217 -11.69 18.15 18.49
CA ILE A 217 -10.27 17.91 18.72
C ILE A 217 -9.49 18.37 17.49
N ASP A 218 -8.51 19.26 17.68
CA ASP A 218 -7.57 19.69 16.64
C ASP A 218 -6.48 18.64 16.42
N VAL A 219 -6.35 18.16 15.19
CA VAL A 219 -5.31 17.24 14.75
C VAL A 219 -4.37 17.99 13.82
N ASP A 220 -3.21 18.38 14.36
CA ASP A 220 -2.11 19.03 13.61
C ASP A 220 -2.50 20.34 12.90
N GLY A 221 -3.56 21.03 13.34
CA GLY A 221 -4.09 22.22 12.70
C GLY A 221 -4.73 21.97 11.33
N ALA A 222 -4.91 20.70 10.94
CA ALA A 222 -5.29 20.30 9.58
C ALA A 222 -6.63 19.56 9.53
N VAL A 223 -6.94 18.78 10.56
CA VAL A 223 -8.17 17.99 10.65
C VAL A 223 -8.79 18.18 12.02
N PHE A 224 -10.12 18.27 12.08
CA PHE A 224 -10.83 18.46 13.34
C PHE A 224 -11.84 17.34 13.55
N VAL A 225 -11.75 16.67 14.70
CA VAL A 225 -12.59 15.51 15.04
C VAL A 225 -13.64 15.93 16.06
N GLU A 226 -14.90 15.95 15.65
CA GLU A 226 -16.05 16.13 16.53
C GLU A 226 -16.71 14.77 16.81
N THR A 227 -17.11 14.52 18.05
CA THR A 227 -17.84 13.29 18.43
C THR A 227 -19.11 13.57 19.24
N THR A 228 -19.49 14.84 19.32
CA THR A 228 -20.66 15.30 20.07
C THR A 228 -21.93 15.26 19.24
N GLY A 229 -23.08 15.11 19.89
CA GLY A 229 -24.37 15.24 19.20
C GLY A 229 -24.83 14.00 18.44
N GLY A 230 -24.23 12.84 18.70
CA GLY A 230 -24.66 11.57 18.13
C GLY A 230 -23.85 11.06 16.94
N ASP A 231 -22.92 11.86 16.41
CA ASP A 231 -22.10 11.50 15.27
C ASP A 231 -20.61 11.73 15.54
N LEU A 232 -19.78 10.88 14.93
CA LEU A 232 -18.37 11.15 14.68
C LEU A 232 -18.28 11.93 13.37
N THR A 233 -17.87 13.18 13.45
CA THR A 233 -17.77 14.11 12.32
C THR A 233 -16.32 14.56 12.13
N ILE A 234 -15.86 14.54 10.87
CA ILE A 234 -14.54 15.06 10.48
C ILE A 234 -14.71 16.38 9.74
N LYS A 235 -13.98 17.41 10.17
CA LYS A 235 -13.95 18.75 9.55
C LYS A 235 -12.54 19.10 9.10
N VAL A 236 -12.47 20.05 8.17
CA VAL A 236 -11.21 20.60 7.62
C VAL A 236 -11.02 22.09 7.90
N GLU A 237 -12.00 22.70 8.58
CA GLU A 237 -11.92 24.08 9.05
C GLU A 237 -12.12 24.09 10.57
N ASN A 238 -11.37 24.94 11.25
CA ASN A 238 -11.54 25.19 12.68
C ASN A 238 -12.81 26.01 12.91
N ASN A 239 -13.96 25.34 12.85
CA ASN A 239 -15.26 25.94 13.05
C ASN A 239 -16.00 25.22 14.18
N THR A 240 -16.22 25.94 15.28
CA THR A 240 -16.99 25.48 16.43
C THR A 240 -18.41 26.06 16.49
N GLU A 241 -18.80 26.88 15.50
CA GLU A 241 -20.14 27.47 15.38
C GLU A 241 -21.12 26.55 14.62
N SER A 242 -20.60 25.69 13.73
CA SER A 242 -21.35 24.68 12.96
C SER A 242 -20.79 23.27 13.19
N GLY A 243 -21.67 22.27 13.19
CA GLY A 243 -21.33 20.84 13.22
C GLY A 243 -21.13 20.21 11.83
N GLU A 244 -21.20 21.00 10.75
CA GLU A 244 -21.00 20.49 9.39
C GLU A 244 -19.56 20.02 9.17
N GLY A 245 -19.40 18.87 8.52
CA GLY A 245 -18.11 18.27 8.22
C GLY A 245 -18.15 17.52 6.88
N ILE A 246 -16.99 17.08 6.43
CA ILE A 246 -16.81 16.35 5.16
C ILE A 246 -17.07 14.85 5.30
N TYR A 247 -17.23 14.36 6.54
CA TYR A 247 -17.56 12.99 6.87
C TYR A 247 -18.33 12.94 8.17
N HIS A 248 -19.32 12.06 8.25
CA HIS A 248 -20.04 11.77 9.48
C HIS A 248 -20.46 10.30 9.52
N GLU A 249 -20.45 9.71 10.71
CA GLU A 249 -21.06 8.41 10.98
C GLU A 249 -21.59 8.36 12.42
N PRO A 250 -22.67 7.60 12.69
CA PRO A 250 -23.28 7.59 14.02
C PRO A 250 -22.37 6.98 15.09
N VAL A 251 -22.62 7.35 16.34
CA VAL A 251 -22.02 6.78 17.54
C VAL A 251 -23.09 6.21 18.46
N ASP A 252 -22.75 5.16 19.21
CA ASP A 252 -23.73 4.47 20.08
C ASP A 252 -24.16 5.32 21.27
N HIS A 253 -23.31 6.27 21.68
CA HIS A 253 -23.52 7.11 22.86
C HIS A 253 -23.54 8.60 22.48
N PRO A 254 -24.72 9.17 22.16
CA PRO A 254 -24.84 10.56 21.71
C PRO A 254 -24.41 11.61 22.72
N ASP A 255 -24.43 11.27 24.01
CA ASP A 255 -24.06 12.14 25.12
C ASP A 255 -22.54 12.15 25.41
N GLN A 256 -21.73 11.45 24.59
CA GLN A 256 -20.27 11.43 24.79
C GLN A 256 -19.66 12.83 24.63
N THR A 257 -18.60 13.08 25.40
CA THR A 257 -17.80 14.29 25.32
C THR A 257 -16.45 14.01 24.67
N LEU A 258 -15.69 15.06 24.33
CA LEU A 258 -14.35 14.89 23.77
C LEU A 258 -13.38 14.18 24.72
N ASP A 259 -13.60 14.27 26.04
CA ASP A 259 -12.76 13.60 27.04
C ASP A 259 -13.03 12.07 27.08
N ASP A 260 -14.13 11.60 26.48
CA ASP A 260 -14.56 10.19 26.52
C ASP A 260 -14.08 9.37 25.31
N VAL A 261 -13.73 10.03 24.22
CA VAL A 261 -13.25 9.40 22.97
C VAL A 261 -11.72 9.22 23.00
N SER A 262 -11.24 8.08 22.52
CA SER A 262 -9.81 7.87 22.29
C SER A 262 -9.47 8.16 20.82
N VAL A 263 -8.74 9.25 20.57
CA VAL A 263 -8.22 9.60 19.23
C VAL A 263 -6.70 9.49 19.20
N ALA A 264 -6.18 8.89 18.14
CA ALA A 264 -4.77 8.96 17.78
C ALA A 264 -4.63 9.17 16.27
N TRP A 265 -3.51 9.72 15.84
CA TRP A 265 -3.28 10.05 14.43
C TRP A 265 -1.84 9.82 14.00
N ALA A 266 -1.63 9.67 12.69
CA ALA A 266 -0.32 9.64 12.07
C ALA A 266 -0.38 10.35 10.72
N LYS A 267 0.73 10.96 10.29
CA LYS A 267 0.84 11.66 9.01
C LYS A 267 1.85 10.98 8.10
N ILE A 268 1.42 10.66 6.89
CA ILE A 268 2.25 10.05 5.83
C ILE A 268 2.11 10.92 4.59
N GLY A 269 3.07 11.81 4.40
CA GLY A 269 2.98 12.89 3.40
C GLY A 269 1.70 13.70 3.53
N GLY A 270 0.85 13.66 2.49
CA GLY A 270 -0.46 14.34 2.46
C GLY A 270 -1.63 13.55 3.07
N LEU A 271 -1.37 12.38 3.65
CA LEU A 271 -2.41 11.54 4.25
C LEU A 271 -2.37 11.64 5.77
N TYR A 272 -3.49 12.00 6.38
CA TYR A 272 -3.71 11.89 7.82
C TYR A 272 -4.49 10.62 8.10
N LEU A 273 -3.86 9.69 8.82
CA LEU A 273 -4.48 8.50 9.32
C LEU A 273 -5.04 8.80 10.71
N LEU A 274 -6.31 8.49 10.95
CA LEU A 274 -6.99 8.67 12.21
C LEU A 274 -7.40 7.32 12.76
N ARG A 275 -7.16 7.11 14.05
CA ARG A 275 -7.60 5.96 14.84
C ARG A 275 -8.54 6.47 15.93
N ILE A 276 -9.83 6.16 15.83
CA ILE A 276 -10.86 6.73 16.68
C ILE A 276 -11.66 5.61 17.33
N LEU A 277 -11.66 5.58 18.67
CA LEU A 277 -12.52 4.69 19.44
C LEU A 277 -13.53 5.54 20.22
N PRO A 278 -14.80 5.59 19.77
CA PRO A 278 -15.86 6.28 20.48
C PRO A 278 -16.10 5.70 21.87
N PHE A 279 -16.75 6.48 22.71
CA PHE A 279 -17.00 6.12 24.10
C PHE A 279 -17.78 4.80 24.22
N ARG A 280 -17.22 3.83 24.96
CA ARG A 280 -17.82 2.51 25.26
C ARG A 280 -18.15 1.63 24.05
N GLU A 281 -17.76 2.03 22.85
CA GLU A 281 -17.80 1.15 21.70
C GLU A 281 -16.63 0.16 21.75
N THR A 282 -16.78 -0.97 21.06
CA THR A 282 -15.70 -1.97 20.90
C THR A 282 -15.01 -1.88 19.54
N VAL A 283 -15.60 -1.14 18.60
CA VAL A 283 -15.12 -1.01 17.23
C VAL A 283 -14.32 0.27 17.12
N VAL A 284 -13.03 0.13 16.83
CA VAL A 284 -12.16 1.25 16.47
C VAL A 284 -12.39 1.56 14.99
N ARG A 285 -12.57 2.83 14.67
CA ARG A 285 -12.71 3.33 13.30
C ARG A 285 -11.36 3.85 12.82
N TYR A 286 -10.96 3.44 11.62
CA TYR A 286 -9.76 3.97 10.98
C TYR A 286 -10.17 4.78 9.75
N LEU A 287 -9.79 6.06 9.74
CA LEU A 287 -10.13 7.00 8.68
C LEU A 287 -8.85 7.52 8.04
N VAL A 288 -8.88 7.74 6.73
CA VAL A 288 -7.83 8.42 5.97
C VAL A 288 -8.39 9.72 5.46
N PHE A 289 -7.84 10.84 5.94
CA PHE A 289 -8.06 12.15 5.35
C PHE A 289 -6.94 12.45 4.36
N ASP A 290 -7.32 12.78 3.13
CA ASP A 290 -6.40 13.19 2.07
C ASP A 290 -6.46 14.72 1.91
N THR A 291 -5.34 15.37 2.21
CA THR A 291 -5.25 16.85 2.15
C THR A 291 -5.44 17.41 0.74
N ARG A 292 -5.32 16.58 -0.29
CA ARG A 292 -5.38 17.01 -1.69
C ARG A 292 -6.79 16.94 -2.25
N SER A 293 -7.48 15.82 -2.00
CA SER A 293 -8.89 15.67 -2.40
C SER A 293 -9.85 16.34 -1.43
N HIS A 294 -9.42 16.60 -0.19
CA HIS A 294 -10.28 16.98 0.93
C HIS A 294 -11.39 15.95 1.21
N ASP A 295 -11.13 14.68 0.91
CA ASP A 295 -12.04 13.58 1.19
C ASP A 295 -11.56 12.75 2.39
N VAL A 296 -12.50 12.10 3.07
CA VAL A 296 -12.24 11.14 4.13
C VAL A 296 -12.77 9.77 3.71
N THR A 297 -11.92 8.76 3.81
CA THR A 297 -12.29 7.36 3.52
C THR A 297 -12.14 6.52 4.78
N ARG A 298 -13.17 5.74 5.13
CA ARG A 298 -13.10 4.74 6.20
C ARG A 298 -12.42 3.46 5.71
N ILE A 299 -11.31 3.09 6.35
CA ILE A 299 -10.46 1.96 5.97
C ILE A 299 -9.99 1.21 7.23
N ASP A 300 -10.88 0.39 7.80
CA ASP A 300 -10.62 -0.32 9.07
C ASP A 300 -9.44 -1.31 8.98
N ALA A 301 -9.13 -1.81 7.78
CA ALA A 301 -7.98 -2.70 7.55
C ALA A 301 -6.61 -2.06 7.88
N ILE A 302 -6.53 -0.72 8.00
CA ILE A 302 -5.34 -0.02 8.48
C ILE A 302 -5.03 -0.39 9.93
N GLY A 303 -6.05 -0.76 10.72
CA GLY A 303 -5.87 -1.19 12.11
C GLY A 303 -5.09 -2.49 12.25
N GLU A 304 -5.21 -3.39 11.27
CA GLU A 304 -4.54 -4.70 11.28
C GLU A 304 -3.05 -4.56 10.95
N ALA A 305 -2.75 -3.87 9.84
CA ALA A 305 -1.43 -3.49 9.42
C ALA A 305 -1.49 -2.34 8.39
N CYS A 306 -0.53 -1.43 8.43
CA CYS A 306 -0.43 -0.35 7.47
C CYS A 306 1.03 0.10 7.31
N LEU A 307 1.50 0.13 6.07
CA LEU A 307 2.90 0.41 5.73
C LEU A 307 2.98 1.56 4.74
N ARG A 308 4.05 2.34 4.82
CA ARG A 308 4.37 3.32 3.80
C ARG A 308 4.80 2.61 2.52
N LEU A 309 4.22 3.03 1.40
CA LEU A 309 4.74 2.66 0.10
C LEU A 309 6.09 3.35 -0.15
N PRO A 310 6.98 2.76 -0.98
CA PRO A 310 8.28 3.35 -1.30
C PRO A 310 8.16 4.78 -1.84
N GLU A 311 9.19 5.61 -1.63
CA GLU A 311 9.23 7.02 -2.04
C GLU A 311 7.99 7.83 -1.57
N ASP A 312 7.48 7.50 -0.39
CA ASP A 312 6.27 8.11 0.21
C ASP A 312 5.05 8.07 -0.73
N GLN A 313 4.94 7.11 -1.64
CA GLN A 313 3.90 7.11 -2.68
C GLN A 313 2.47 6.96 -2.13
N GLY A 314 2.33 6.53 -0.88
CA GLY A 314 1.07 6.30 -0.22
C GLY A 314 1.20 5.27 0.89
N ILE A 315 0.12 4.55 1.15
CA ILE A 315 0.06 3.46 2.12
C ILE A 315 -0.47 2.18 1.52
N ILE A 316 -0.06 1.04 2.09
CA ILE A 316 -0.58 -0.29 1.78
C ILE A 316 -1.00 -1.00 3.06
N PHE A 317 -2.11 -1.73 2.99
CA PHE A 317 -2.72 -2.46 4.10
C PHE A 317 -3.31 -3.77 3.55
N PRO A 318 -3.66 -4.77 4.39
CA PRO A 318 -4.13 -6.07 3.90
C PRO A 318 -5.33 -5.97 2.94
N GLY A 319 -6.19 -4.98 3.15
CA GLY A 319 -7.35 -4.70 2.32
C GLY A 319 -7.07 -3.95 1.01
N GLY A 320 -5.89 -3.39 0.76
CA GLY A 320 -5.71 -2.48 -0.37
C GLY A 320 -4.58 -1.47 -0.23
N TYR A 321 -4.69 -0.37 -0.97
CA TYR A 321 -3.75 0.73 -0.93
C TYR A 321 -4.43 2.08 -1.12
N TYR A 322 -3.74 3.14 -0.69
CA TYR A 322 -4.16 4.52 -0.88
C TYR A 322 -2.93 5.35 -1.29
N LEU A 323 -2.92 5.91 -2.50
CA LEU A 323 -1.82 6.72 -3.00
C LEU A 323 -1.97 8.19 -2.62
N GLN A 324 -0.86 8.90 -2.55
CA GLN A 324 -0.86 10.36 -2.43
C GLN A 324 -1.50 11.08 -3.62
N SER A 325 -1.76 10.42 -4.75
CA SER A 325 -2.56 11.00 -5.85
C SER A 325 -4.06 11.06 -5.54
N GLY A 326 -4.51 10.40 -4.48
CA GLY A 326 -5.93 10.15 -4.18
C GLY A 326 -6.44 8.85 -4.81
N ASP A 327 -5.64 8.18 -5.66
CA ASP A 327 -6.03 6.88 -6.20
C ASP A 327 -5.99 5.83 -5.09
N THR A 328 -7.12 5.18 -4.86
CA THR A 328 -7.26 4.13 -3.86
C THR A 328 -7.95 2.91 -4.45
N LYS A 329 -7.58 1.74 -3.96
CA LYS A 329 -8.26 0.49 -4.28
C LYS A 329 -8.39 -0.33 -3.01
N ILE A 330 -9.64 -0.61 -2.64
CA ILE A 330 -9.99 -1.52 -1.55
C ILE A 330 -10.48 -2.81 -2.19
N PHE A 331 -9.80 -3.91 -1.89
CA PHE A 331 -10.16 -5.24 -2.37
C PHE A 331 -11.20 -5.87 -1.46
N GLU A 332 -12.20 -6.49 -2.08
CA GLU A 332 -13.21 -7.27 -1.36
C GLU A 332 -12.60 -8.47 -0.61
N GLY A 333 -13.32 -8.94 0.40
CA GLY A 333 -12.94 -10.07 1.23
C GLY A 333 -12.73 -9.70 2.69
N ASP A 334 -12.63 -10.72 3.53
CA ASP A 334 -12.31 -10.57 4.94
C ASP A 334 -10.81 -10.30 5.12
N ASN A 335 -10.49 -9.15 5.72
CA ASN A 335 -9.13 -8.70 5.95
C ASN A 335 -8.77 -8.62 7.43
N SER A 336 -9.66 -9.08 8.31
CA SER A 336 -9.44 -9.11 9.75
C SER A 336 -8.27 -10.02 10.12
N ASP A 337 -7.54 -9.67 11.19
CA ASP A 337 -6.42 -10.44 11.74
C ASP A 337 -5.26 -10.72 10.76
N LEU A 338 -5.16 -9.96 9.66
CA LEU A 338 -4.06 -10.06 8.70
C LEU A 338 -2.89 -9.17 9.15
N GLU A 339 -1.90 -9.78 9.79
CA GLU A 339 -0.65 -9.11 10.16
C GLU A 339 0.38 -9.17 9.01
N LEU A 340 1.34 -8.24 9.01
CA LEU A 340 2.45 -8.28 8.05
C LEU A 340 3.38 -9.46 8.35
N LYS A 341 3.55 -10.40 7.40
CA LYS A 341 4.57 -11.45 7.48
C LYS A 341 5.95 -10.91 7.10
N ARG A 342 6.02 -10.22 5.96
CA ARG A 342 7.23 -9.60 5.38
C ARG A 342 6.90 -8.76 4.15
N ALA A 343 7.83 -7.89 3.77
CA ALA A 343 7.88 -7.24 2.46
C ALA A 343 9.12 -7.73 1.69
N ILE A 344 8.95 -8.15 0.43
CA ILE A 344 10.03 -8.66 -0.43
C ILE A 344 10.25 -7.66 -1.55
N ARG A 345 11.43 -7.03 -1.58
CA ARG A 345 11.81 -6.14 -2.69
C ARG A 345 12.46 -6.97 -3.78
N SER A 346 12.03 -6.77 -5.02
CA SER A 346 12.70 -7.37 -6.16
C SER A 346 14.09 -6.73 -6.38
N PRO A 347 15.10 -7.50 -6.81
CA PRO A 347 16.42 -6.94 -7.11
C PRO A 347 16.42 -5.90 -8.25
N ASN A 348 15.45 -5.95 -9.17
CA ASN A 348 15.28 -4.94 -10.22
C ASN A 348 14.88 -3.55 -9.66
N GLY A 349 14.41 -3.48 -8.40
CA GLY A 349 13.97 -2.27 -7.73
C GLY A 349 12.56 -1.80 -8.10
N GLU A 350 11.86 -2.50 -9.00
CA GLU A 350 10.55 -2.11 -9.52
C GLU A 350 9.37 -2.55 -8.68
N ASP A 351 9.51 -3.67 -7.97
CA ASP A 351 8.39 -4.36 -7.36
C ASP A 351 8.65 -4.65 -5.88
N VAL A 352 7.57 -4.57 -5.10
CA VAL A 352 7.57 -4.99 -3.69
C VAL A 352 6.39 -5.91 -3.46
N LEU A 353 6.64 -7.14 -3.00
CA LEU A 353 5.61 -8.06 -2.56
C LEU A 353 5.36 -7.88 -1.07
N TYR A 354 4.18 -7.38 -0.71
CA TYR A 354 3.72 -7.37 0.67
C TYR A 354 2.95 -8.66 0.94
N ALA A 355 3.42 -9.46 1.91
CA ALA A 355 2.77 -10.69 2.31
C ALA A 355 2.12 -10.50 3.67
N PHE A 356 0.78 -10.46 3.70
CA PHE A 356 0.00 -10.49 4.93
C PHE A 356 -0.42 -11.92 5.25
N HIS A 357 -0.53 -12.25 6.54
CA HIS A 357 -0.83 -13.59 7.00
C HIS A 357 -1.80 -13.58 8.17
N ARG A 358 -2.77 -14.48 8.16
CA ARG A 358 -3.70 -14.70 9.25
C ARG A 358 -3.46 -16.08 9.86
N ARG A 359 -3.14 -16.11 11.15
CA ARG A 359 -2.72 -17.35 11.83
C ARG A 359 -3.84 -18.37 12.02
N THR A 360 -5.07 -17.91 12.17
CA THR A 360 -6.23 -18.74 12.54
C THR A 360 -6.53 -19.78 11.47
N ASP A 361 -6.63 -19.34 10.21
CA ASP A 361 -6.93 -20.19 9.06
C ASP A 361 -5.71 -20.41 8.14
N GLY A 362 -4.62 -19.67 8.30
CA GLY A 362 -3.43 -19.79 7.46
C GLY A 362 -3.55 -19.02 6.13
N LEU A 363 -4.51 -18.11 6.02
CA LEU A 363 -4.66 -17.28 4.83
C LEU A 363 -3.46 -16.34 4.68
N TYR A 364 -2.90 -16.35 3.48
CA TYR A 364 -1.98 -15.35 2.98
C TYR A 364 -2.66 -14.48 1.95
N LYS A 365 -2.39 -13.18 2.01
CA LYS A 365 -2.74 -12.22 0.97
C LYS A 365 -1.48 -11.55 0.47
N LEU A 366 -1.10 -11.87 -0.76
CA LEU A 366 0.08 -11.31 -1.40
C LEU A 366 -0.33 -10.12 -2.27
N LEU A 367 0.26 -8.96 -2.01
CA LEU A 367 0.02 -7.70 -2.72
C LEU A 367 1.30 -7.24 -3.43
N PRO A 368 1.46 -7.53 -4.74
CA PRO A 368 2.57 -7.03 -5.53
C PRO A 368 2.34 -5.56 -5.88
N TYR A 369 3.23 -4.68 -5.43
CA TYR A 369 3.22 -3.26 -5.72
C TYR A 369 4.30 -2.90 -6.72
N ASN A 370 3.97 -2.16 -7.78
CA ASN A 370 4.93 -1.67 -8.76
C ASN A 370 5.22 -0.17 -8.54
N LEU A 371 6.49 0.19 -8.38
CA LEU A 371 6.94 1.56 -8.09
C LEU A 371 6.74 2.52 -9.26
N ILE A 372 6.86 2.07 -10.51
CA ILE A 372 6.74 2.94 -11.70
C ILE A 372 5.26 3.21 -12.00
N ARG A 373 4.46 2.14 -12.10
CA ARG A 373 3.02 2.23 -12.37
C ARG A 373 2.24 2.78 -11.17
N LYS A 374 2.82 2.71 -9.97
CA LYS A 374 2.20 3.10 -8.69
C LYS A 374 0.87 2.40 -8.48
N GLU A 375 0.87 1.09 -8.64
CA GLU A 375 -0.33 0.28 -8.52
C GLU A 375 -0.04 -1.03 -7.80
N VAL A 376 -1.05 -1.53 -7.09
CA VAL A 376 -1.05 -2.90 -6.61
C VAL A 376 -1.74 -3.76 -7.65
N GLN A 377 -1.06 -4.82 -8.12
CA GLN A 377 -1.64 -5.82 -9.00
C GLN A 377 -2.76 -6.59 -8.28
N ASN A 378 -3.49 -7.45 -8.99
CA ASN A 378 -4.56 -8.22 -8.36
C ASN A 378 -4.01 -9.06 -7.19
N PRO A 379 -4.64 -8.99 -5.99
CA PRO A 379 -4.20 -9.76 -4.83
C PRO A 379 -4.17 -11.26 -5.11
N ILE A 380 -3.18 -11.94 -4.55
CA ILE A 380 -3.07 -13.40 -4.63
C ILE A 380 -3.43 -13.97 -3.26
N PRO A 381 -4.71 -14.31 -3.02
CA PRO A 381 -5.09 -15.09 -1.84
C PRO A 381 -4.53 -16.52 -1.99
N CYS A 382 -3.90 -17.03 -0.94
CA CYS A 382 -3.34 -18.39 -0.90
C CYS A 382 -3.27 -18.88 0.55
N HIS A 383 -3.05 -20.18 0.75
CA HIS A 383 -2.84 -20.76 2.09
C HIS A 383 -1.40 -21.24 2.29
N GLY A 384 -0.54 -20.98 1.30
CA GLY A 384 0.89 -21.13 1.38
C GLY A 384 1.53 -20.63 0.09
N TYR A 385 2.73 -20.10 0.22
CA TYR A 385 3.53 -19.68 -0.91
C TYR A 385 5.01 -19.95 -0.64
N SER A 386 5.72 -20.34 -1.69
CA SER A 386 7.16 -20.53 -1.66
C SER A 386 7.80 -19.82 -2.84
N LEU A 387 8.84 -19.03 -2.57
CA LEU A 387 9.60 -18.27 -3.55
C LEU A 387 10.97 -18.93 -3.74
N PHE A 388 11.34 -19.14 -4.99
CA PHE A 388 12.61 -19.71 -5.41
C PHE A 388 13.60 -18.59 -5.79
N ASP A 389 14.89 -18.91 -5.78
CA ASP A 389 15.95 -17.95 -6.09
C ASP A 389 15.89 -17.38 -7.52
N ASP A 390 15.28 -18.14 -8.44
CA ASP A 390 15.05 -17.76 -9.84
C ASP A 390 13.77 -16.94 -10.07
N GLY A 391 13.03 -16.60 -9.00
CA GLY A 391 11.79 -15.85 -9.06
C GLY A 391 10.55 -16.69 -9.39
N SER A 392 10.70 -18.01 -9.55
CA SER A 392 9.54 -18.91 -9.57
C SER A 392 8.86 -18.89 -8.21
N MET A 393 7.52 -18.82 -8.19
CA MET A 393 6.75 -18.83 -6.95
C MET A 393 5.63 -19.88 -7.05
N VAL A 394 5.61 -20.81 -6.11
CA VAL A 394 4.55 -21.82 -6.00
C VAL A 394 3.57 -21.35 -4.94
N VAL A 395 2.29 -21.34 -5.26
CA VAL A 395 1.21 -21.05 -4.32
C VAL A 395 0.15 -22.13 -4.37
N PHE A 396 -0.55 -22.36 -3.27
CA PHE A 396 -1.78 -23.15 -3.27
C PHE A 396 -2.90 -22.42 -2.55
N ARG A 397 -4.13 -22.83 -2.86
CA ARG A 397 -5.33 -22.36 -2.17
C ARG A 397 -6.00 -23.56 -1.54
N ASP A 398 -6.45 -23.39 -0.31
CA ASP A 398 -7.44 -24.27 0.27
C ASP A 398 -8.82 -23.81 -0.19
N GLU A 399 -9.59 -24.71 -0.81
CA GLU A 399 -10.87 -24.38 -1.45
C GLU A 399 -12.09 -24.73 -0.59
N GLY A 400 -11.90 -25.26 0.62
CA GLY A 400 -12.99 -25.53 1.55
C GLY A 400 -12.55 -26.15 2.87
N ASP A 401 -13.52 -26.36 3.75
CA ASP A 401 -13.29 -26.89 5.11
C ASP A 401 -13.12 -28.41 5.19
N GLU A 402 -13.30 -29.13 4.06
CA GLU A 402 -13.22 -30.59 4.01
C GLU A 402 -11.80 -31.07 3.66
N PRO A 403 -11.24 -32.03 4.40
CA PRO A 403 -9.94 -32.62 4.06
C PRO A 403 -9.96 -33.33 2.69
N ILE A 404 -8.97 -33.02 1.84
CA ILE A 404 -8.81 -33.61 0.49
C ILE A 404 -7.41 -34.21 0.32
N ASP A 405 -7.21 -35.08 -0.69
CA ASP A 405 -5.92 -35.72 -1.00
C ASP A 405 -5.21 -35.14 -2.23
N ARG A 406 -5.85 -34.22 -2.95
CA ARG A 406 -5.32 -33.58 -4.17
C ARG A 406 -5.42 -32.07 -4.04
N HIS A 407 -4.27 -31.41 -3.96
CA HIS A 407 -4.17 -29.97 -3.77
C HIS A 407 -3.67 -29.32 -5.06
N GLU A 408 -4.42 -28.37 -5.58
CA GLU A 408 -4.01 -27.61 -6.75
C GLU A 408 -2.94 -26.58 -6.39
N MET A 409 -1.91 -26.51 -7.22
CA MET A 409 -0.75 -25.65 -7.05
C MET A 409 -0.63 -24.78 -8.30
N GLN A 410 -0.41 -23.48 -8.11
CA GLN A 410 -0.17 -22.53 -9.19
C GLN A 410 1.28 -22.08 -9.14
N ILE A 411 1.92 -22.10 -10.31
CA ILE A 411 3.30 -21.64 -10.49
C ILE A 411 3.23 -20.27 -11.15
N TYR A 412 3.83 -19.29 -10.50
CA TYR A 412 4.03 -17.95 -11.01
C TYR A 412 5.49 -17.77 -11.40
N LYS A 413 5.75 -17.02 -12.47
CA LYS A 413 7.03 -16.36 -12.68
C LYS A 413 6.89 -14.94 -12.17
N THR A 414 7.86 -14.50 -11.36
CA THR A 414 7.78 -13.23 -10.64
C THR A 414 9.10 -12.48 -10.71
N PRO A 415 9.10 -11.15 -10.53
CA PRO A 415 10.33 -10.36 -10.43
C PRO A 415 11.09 -10.56 -9.12
N PHE A 416 10.58 -11.36 -8.18
CA PHE A 416 11.15 -11.53 -6.84
C PHE A 416 12.23 -12.62 -6.83
N THR A 417 13.35 -12.34 -7.48
CA THR A 417 14.53 -13.23 -7.52
C THR A 417 15.45 -13.00 -6.31
N SER A 418 16.38 -13.93 -6.08
CA SER A 418 17.51 -13.66 -5.19
C SER A 418 18.49 -12.68 -5.83
N VAL A 419 19.21 -11.91 -5.01
CA VAL A 419 20.27 -10.98 -5.50
C VAL A 419 21.33 -11.74 -6.30
N ALA A 420 21.76 -12.91 -5.81
CA ALA A 420 22.75 -13.73 -6.50
C ALA A 420 22.28 -14.18 -7.89
N HIS A 421 21.00 -14.53 -8.03
CA HIS A 421 20.43 -14.90 -9.34
C HIS A 421 20.38 -13.70 -10.28
N ALA A 422 19.89 -12.55 -9.79
CA ALA A 422 19.83 -11.32 -10.58
C ALA A 422 21.22 -10.85 -11.06
N ASP A 423 22.23 -10.93 -10.20
CA ASP A 423 23.62 -10.59 -10.54
C ASP A 423 24.17 -11.54 -11.62
N SER A 424 23.85 -12.84 -11.54
CA SER A 424 24.29 -13.82 -12.54
C SER A 424 23.61 -13.67 -13.91
N ALA A 425 22.39 -13.13 -13.94
CA ALA A 425 21.59 -12.92 -15.15
C ALA A 425 21.88 -11.57 -15.83
N SER A 426 22.55 -10.65 -15.13
CA SER A 426 22.85 -9.30 -15.64
C SER A 426 23.84 -9.35 -16.81
N THR A 427 23.53 -8.65 -17.91
CA THR A 427 24.44 -8.57 -19.06
C THR A 427 25.54 -7.53 -18.83
N ASN A 428 26.77 -7.86 -19.24
CA ASN A 428 27.96 -7.02 -19.01
C ASN A 428 28.01 -5.71 -19.82
N ASP A 429 27.03 -5.43 -20.69
CA ASP A 429 27.03 -4.25 -21.58
C ASP A 429 25.84 -3.32 -21.31
N ALA A 430 25.68 -2.90 -20.06
CA ALA A 430 24.60 -2.00 -19.62
C ALA A 430 24.90 -0.49 -19.88
N GLY A 431 26.03 -0.15 -20.52
CA GLY A 431 26.39 1.22 -20.86
C GLY A 431 26.39 2.19 -19.68
N TYR A 432 25.88 3.42 -19.89
CA TYR A 432 25.73 4.41 -18.82
C TYR A 432 24.62 4.06 -17.83
N LEU A 433 23.53 3.41 -18.29
CA LEU A 433 22.42 2.98 -17.44
C LEU A 433 22.89 1.97 -16.38
N GLY A 434 23.80 1.06 -16.75
CA GLY A 434 24.45 0.13 -15.82
C GLY A 434 25.24 0.82 -14.71
N LYS A 435 25.80 2.01 -14.96
CA LYS A 435 26.54 2.78 -13.95
C LYS A 435 25.61 3.45 -12.93
N ILE A 436 24.40 3.80 -13.35
CA ILE A 436 23.36 4.35 -12.47
C ILE A 436 22.76 3.22 -11.63
N GLY A 437 22.50 2.08 -12.26
CA GLY A 437 21.84 0.92 -11.64
C GLY A 437 20.32 0.98 -11.80
N ASN A 438 19.70 -0.20 -11.93
CA ASN A 438 18.28 -0.31 -12.25
C ASN A 438 17.39 0.35 -11.18
N ALA A 439 17.61 0.03 -9.90
CA ALA A 439 16.79 0.56 -8.81
C ALA A 439 16.77 2.10 -8.77
N GLU A 440 17.91 2.75 -9.04
CA GLU A 440 17.99 4.21 -9.08
C GLU A 440 17.27 4.79 -10.31
N LEU A 441 17.37 4.13 -11.47
CA LEU A 441 16.61 4.49 -12.68
C LEU A 441 15.10 4.39 -12.43
N VAL A 442 14.64 3.30 -11.80
CA VAL A 442 13.22 3.08 -11.47
C VAL A 442 12.68 4.21 -10.60
N ARG A 443 13.41 4.59 -9.55
CA ARG A 443 13.04 5.69 -8.66
C ARG A 443 12.91 7.01 -9.43
N ALA A 444 13.92 7.35 -10.24
CA ALA A 444 13.91 8.58 -11.04
C ALA A 444 12.78 8.63 -12.08
N ILE A 445 12.53 7.51 -12.77
CA ILE A 445 11.43 7.37 -13.75
C ILE A 445 10.08 7.53 -13.04
N SER A 446 9.89 6.89 -11.89
CA SER A 446 8.66 7.01 -11.09
C SER A 446 8.40 8.46 -10.65
N GLU A 447 9.44 9.17 -10.20
CA GLU A 447 9.33 10.58 -9.83
C GLU A 447 9.03 11.47 -11.05
N ALA A 448 9.64 11.22 -12.20
CA ALA A 448 9.35 11.96 -13.43
C ALA A 448 7.88 11.79 -13.87
N PHE A 449 7.34 10.57 -13.82
CA PHE A 449 5.91 10.34 -14.08
C PHE A 449 5.00 11.06 -13.09
N THR A 450 5.42 11.16 -11.84
CA THR A 450 4.68 11.89 -10.79
C THR A 450 4.61 13.37 -11.11
N VAL A 451 5.73 13.97 -11.48
CA VAL A 451 5.80 15.38 -11.89
C VAL A 451 4.91 15.62 -13.12
N SER A 452 4.96 14.75 -14.14
CA SER A 452 4.07 14.84 -15.31
C SER A 452 2.58 14.81 -14.93
N ARG A 453 2.18 13.94 -13.99
CA ARG A 453 0.80 13.86 -13.53
C ARG A 453 0.38 15.09 -12.72
N LEU A 454 1.23 15.56 -11.82
CA LEU A 454 0.98 16.77 -11.02
C LEU A 454 0.85 18.03 -11.89
N ALA A 455 1.55 18.09 -13.02
CA ALA A 455 1.48 19.19 -13.99
C ALA A 455 0.16 19.24 -14.78
N THR A 456 -0.70 18.22 -14.66
CA THR A 456 -2.00 18.14 -15.33
C THR A 456 -3.13 17.82 -14.33
N PRO A 457 -3.35 18.66 -13.31
CA PRO A 457 -4.33 18.38 -12.27
C PRO A 457 -5.77 18.46 -12.80
N ARG A 458 -6.66 17.58 -12.29
CA ARG A 458 -8.10 17.63 -12.61
C ARG A 458 -8.76 18.93 -12.10
N THR A 459 -8.35 19.37 -10.92
CA THR A 459 -8.81 20.61 -10.29
C THR A 459 -7.59 21.46 -9.98
N ALA A 460 -7.53 22.68 -10.53
CA ALA A 460 -6.43 23.60 -10.28
C ALA A 460 -6.54 24.23 -8.88
N SER A 461 -5.46 24.15 -8.12
CA SER A 461 -5.33 24.79 -6.81
C SER A 461 -3.91 25.31 -6.63
N ARG A 462 -3.75 26.34 -5.78
CA ARG A 462 -2.43 26.90 -5.46
C ARG A 462 -1.52 25.84 -4.84
N ALA A 463 -2.04 25.13 -3.83
CA ALA A 463 -1.34 24.03 -3.18
C ALA A 463 -0.88 22.94 -4.17
N GLY A 464 -1.72 22.60 -5.17
CA GLY A 464 -1.35 21.62 -6.20
C GLY A 464 -0.18 22.05 -7.08
N PHE A 465 -0.04 23.35 -7.39
CA PHE A 465 1.12 23.87 -8.12
C PHE A 465 2.36 23.99 -7.23
N GLU A 466 2.20 24.35 -5.95
CA GLU A 466 3.30 24.35 -4.97
C GLU A 466 3.87 22.92 -4.77
N ASP A 467 3.00 21.91 -4.70
CA ASP A 467 3.39 20.50 -4.68
C ASP A 467 4.17 20.08 -5.93
N LEU A 468 3.73 20.54 -7.11
CA LEU A 468 4.40 20.27 -8.38
C LEU A 468 5.82 20.85 -8.40
N ILE A 469 5.98 22.11 -7.97
CA ILE A 469 7.27 22.80 -7.87
C ILE A 469 8.18 22.05 -6.89
N ALA A 470 7.64 21.66 -5.73
CA ALA A 470 8.38 20.93 -4.72
C ALA A 470 8.80 19.54 -5.23
N ALA A 471 7.92 18.82 -5.94
CA ALA A 471 8.24 17.53 -6.56
C ALA A 471 9.33 17.67 -7.63
N ALA A 472 9.18 18.59 -8.58
CA ALA A 472 10.18 18.81 -9.62
C ALA A 472 11.56 19.18 -9.04
N THR A 473 11.58 20.01 -7.99
CA THR A 473 12.81 20.40 -7.29
C THR A 473 13.46 19.21 -6.59
N ARG A 474 12.70 18.43 -5.81
CA ARG A 474 13.22 17.22 -5.17
C ARG A 474 13.78 16.22 -6.16
N THR A 475 13.13 16.01 -7.30
CA THR A 475 13.60 15.11 -8.36
C THR A 475 14.94 15.57 -8.94
N LEU A 476 15.08 16.87 -9.23
CA LEU A 476 16.33 17.46 -9.73
C LEU A 476 17.48 17.35 -8.71
N ASP A 477 17.20 17.60 -7.43
CA ASP A 477 18.20 17.57 -6.37
C ASP A 477 18.65 16.13 -6.03
N THR A 478 17.73 15.16 -6.13
CA THR A 478 18.01 13.75 -5.81
C THR A 478 18.80 13.07 -6.92
N PHE A 479 18.44 13.30 -8.19
CA PHE A 479 18.99 12.58 -9.34
C PHE A 479 19.89 13.48 -10.20
N TYR A 480 21.13 13.68 -9.76
CA TYR A 480 22.10 14.58 -10.40
C TYR A 480 22.48 14.22 -11.85
N TRP A 481 22.14 13.01 -12.32
CA TRP A 481 22.49 12.50 -13.65
C TRP A 481 21.41 12.76 -14.72
N LEU A 482 20.29 13.39 -14.35
CA LEU A 482 19.14 13.63 -15.25
C LEU A 482 19.43 14.61 -16.41
N ASP A 483 20.53 15.36 -16.36
CA ASP A 483 20.97 16.30 -17.40
C ASP A 483 21.71 15.60 -18.57
N ARG A 484 22.00 14.31 -18.43
CA ARG A 484 22.78 13.57 -19.41
C ARG A 484 21.95 13.23 -20.65
N GLU A 485 22.56 13.42 -21.81
CA GLU A 485 21.95 13.03 -23.10
C GLU A 485 21.69 11.52 -23.15
N ASP A 486 22.54 10.72 -22.50
CA ASP A 486 22.39 9.26 -22.36
C ASP A 486 21.03 8.85 -21.76
N VAL A 487 20.39 9.72 -20.96
CA VAL A 487 19.07 9.48 -20.35
C VAL A 487 17.97 10.36 -20.94
N GLY A 488 18.27 11.15 -21.98
CA GLY A 488 17.29 12.00 -22.68
C GLY A 488 17.14 13.42 -22.11
N ASP A 489 18.07 13.87 -21.26
CA ASP A 489 18.06 15.20 -20.63
C ASP A 489 16.66 15.54 -20.05
N LEU A 490 16.25 14.78 -19.02
CA LEU A 490 15.00 15.02 -18.30
C LEU A 490 15.10 16.29 -17.46
N ALA A 491 16.31 16.65 -17.02
CA ALA A 491 16.53 17.82 -16.16
C ALA A 491 16.05 19.12 -16.81
N SER A 492 16.33 19.33 -18.11
CA SER A 492 15.87 20.54 -18.81
C SER A 492 14.35 20.67 -18.83
N THR A 493 13.62 19.56 -19.04
CA THR A 493 12.16 19.56 -19.03
C THR A 493 11.60 19.77 -17.62
N LEU A 494 12.19 19.16 -16.59
CA LEU A 494 11.82 19.37 -15.18
C LEU A 494 11.99 20.84 -14.75
N VAL A 495 13.11 21.47 -15.11
CA VAL A 495 13.34 22.90 -14.86
C VAL A 495 12.28 23.75 -15.55
N SER A 496 11.97 23.47 -16.82
CA SER A 496 10.94 24.20 -17.56
C SER A 496 9.53 24.03 -16.95
N ILE A 497 9.20 22.85 -16.43
CA ILE A 497 7.94 22.61 -15.70
C ILE A 497 7.89 23.47 -14.44
N ARG A 498 8.95 23.46 -13.63
CA ARG A 498 9.04 24.25 -12.39
C ARG A 498 8.83 25.74 -12.65
N GLU A 499 9.60 26.31 -13.59
CA GLU A 499 9.50 27.73 -13.96
C GLU A 499 8.11 28.08 -14.52
N THR A 500 7.51 27.19 -15.31
CA THR A 500 6.15 27.43 -15.84
C THR A 500 5.12 27.36 -14.72
N ALA A 501 5.25 26.44 -13.77
CA ALA A 501 4.34 26.31 -12.64
C ALA A 501 4.38 27.54 -11.71
N GLU A 502 5.57 28.13 -11.48
CA GLU A 502 5.71 29.39 -10.74
C GLU A 502 4.91 30.52 -11.41
N LEU A 503 5.03 30.67 -12.73
CA LEU A 503 4.25 31.65 -13.49
C LEU A 503 2.73 31.37 -13.46
N VAL A 504 2.35 30.09 -13.47
CA VAL A 504 0.94 29.68 -13.38
C VAL A 504 0.35 30.06 -12.02
N ILE A 505 1.10 29.93 -10.92
CA ILE A 505 0.64 30.36 -9.58
C ILE A 505 0.33 31.85 -9.57
N ASP A 506 1.27 32.67 -10.05
CA ASP A 506 1.11 34.13 -10.07
C ASP A 506 -0.14 34.56 -10.85
N GLU A 507 -0.39 33.93 -12.00
CA GLU A 507 -1.55 34.25 -12.83
C GLU A 507 -2.86 33.67 -12.28
N PHE A 508 -2.80 32.48 -11.68
CA PHE A 508 -3.95 31.85 -11.02
C PHE A 508 -4.49 32.73 -9.88
N GLU A 509 -3.62 33.38 -9.12
CA GLU A 509 -4.04 34.29 -8.04
C GLU A 509 -4.78 35.51 -8.59
N LYS A 510 -4.31 36.11 -9.68
CA LYS A 510 -5.01 37.24 -10.33
C LYS A 510 -6.40 36.83 -10.81
N VAL A 511 -6.49 35.68 -11.50
CA VAL A 511 -7.77 35.14 -11.97
C VAL A 511 -8.71 34.83 -10.80
N ARG A 512 -8.20 34.31 -9.68
CA ARG A 512 -9.01 34.09 -8.47
C ARG A 512 -9.54 35.39 -7.88
N VAL A 513 -8.71 36.42 -7.74
CA VAL A 513 -9.12 37.74 -7.24
C VAL A 513 -10.17 38.36 -8.16
N ILE A 514 -9.99 38.26 -9.47
CA ILE A 514 -10.98 38.71 -10.46
C ILE A 514 -12.31 37.98 -10.30
N ARG A 515 -12.28 36.64 -10.23
CA ARG A 515 -13.49 35.83 -10.07
C ARG A 515 -14.23 36.15 -8.78
N ALA A 516 -13.51 36.37 -7.68
CA ALA A 516 -14.11 36.79 -6.41
C ALA A 516 -14.82 38.14 -6.56
N ARG A 517 -14.14 39.16 -7.12
CA ARG A 517 -14.75 40.48 -7.38
C ARG A 517 -15.96 40.40 -8.30
N ALA A 518 -15.91 39.58 -9.35
CA ALA A 518 -17.03 39.39 -10.27
C ALA A 518 -18.22 38.70 -9.58
N ALA A 519 -17.96 37.73 -8.68
CA ALA A 519 -18.99 37.07 -7.89
C ALA A 519 -19.65 38.03 -6.88
N ASP A 520 -18.85 38.86 -6.22
CA ASP A 520 -19.34 39.90 -5.30
C ASP A 520 -20.19 40.93 -6.04
N ALA A 521 -19.71 41.45 -7.19
CA ALA A 521 -20.47 42.37 -8.02
C ALA A 521 -21.79 41.76 -8.54
N LEU A 522 -21.79 40.47 -8.89
CA LEU A 522 -23.00 39.76 -9.32
C LEU A 522 -23.97 39.56 -8.15
N LYS A 523 -23.46 39.29 -6.95
CA LYS A 523 -24.25 39.18 -5.73
C LYS A 523 -24.91 40.52 -5.40
N GLU A 524 -24.14 41.61 -5.39
CA GLU A 524 -24.66 42.97 -5.17
C GLU A 524 -25.71 43.37 -6.22
N ALA A 525 -25.48 43.04 -7.49
CA ALA A 525 -26.44 43.29 -8.57
C ALA A 525 -27.75 42.50 -8.38
N ARG A 526 -27.67 41.23 -7.95
CA ARG A 526 -28.84 40.40 -7.63
C ARG A 526 -29.60 40.91 -6.41
N GLU A 527 -28.90 41.34 -5.37
CA GLU A 527 -29.49 41.95 -4.18
C GLU A 527 -30.21 43.25 -4.54
N SER A 528 -29.57 44.12 -5.33
CA SER A 528 -30.14 45.37 -5.83
C SER A 528 -31.37 45.12 -6.72
N GLN A 529 -31.32 44.11 -7.60
CA GLN A 529 -32.47 43.71 -8.40
C GLN A 529 -33.63 43.22 -7.52
N ALA A 530 -33.36 42.36 -6.55
CA ALA A 530 -34.37 41.84 -5.63
C ALA A 530 -35.00 42.95 -4.78
N GLU A 531 -34.23 43.96 -4.39
CA GLU A 531 -34.71 45.15 -3.68
C GLU A 531 -35.58 46.03 -4.57
N LEU A 532 -35.18 46.25 -5.83
CA LEU A 532 -35.99 46.96 -6.82
C LEU A 532 -37.32 46.24 -7.09
N GLU A 533 -37.29 44.92 -7.26
CA GLU A 533 -38.49 44.09 -7.44
C GLU A 533 -39.42 44.13 -6.22
N ARG A 534 -38.88 44.24 -5.00
CA ARG A 534 -39.69 44.48 -3.79
C ARG A 534 -40.32 45.87 -3.80
N SER A 535 -39.57 46.91 -4.18
CA SER A 535 -40.05 48.30 -4.23
C SER A 535 -41.15 48.55 -5.26
N LEU A 536 -41.23 47.71 -6.31
CA LEU A 536 -42.23 47.78 -7.37
C LEU A 536 -43.50 46.95 -7.07
N ARG A 537 -43.58 46.26 -5.92
CA ARG A 537 -44.80 45.55 -5.51
C ARG A 537 -45.85 46.55 -4.99
N PRO A 538 -47.05 46.65 -5.60
CA PRO A 538 -48.05 47.69 -5.29
C PRO A 538 -48.69 47.68 -3.89
N SER A 539 -48.28 46.79 -2.97
CA SER A 539 -48.92 46.65 -1.66
C SER A 539 -48.56 47.74 -0.64
N GLU A 540 -47.66 48.68 -0.99
CA GLU A 540 -47.23 49.79 -0.11
C GLU A 540 -47.46 51.19 -0.68
N TRP A 541 -48.18 51.32 -1.80
CA TRP A 541 -48.58 52.63 -2.33
C TRP A 541 -49.83 53.13 -1.59
N HIS A 542 -49.65 53.75 -0.42
CA HIS A 542 -50.72 54.52 0.23
C HIS A 542 -50.92 55.85 -0.51
N GLU A 543 -52.06 55.99 -1.20
CA GLU A 543 -52.55 57.28 -1.68
C GLU A 543 -52.81 58.20 -0.48
N THR A 544 -52.16 59.37 -0.49
CA THR A 544 -52.38 60.52 0.40
C THR A 544 -53.76 61.15 0.23
#